data_AF-A0A4Y2A5B0-F1
#
_entry.id   AF-A0A4Y2A5B0-F1
#
_cell.length_a   1.000
_cell.length_b   1.000
_cell.length_c   1.000
_cell.angle_alpha   90.00
_cell.angle_beta   90.00
_cell.angle_gamma   90.00
#
_symmetry.space_group_name_H-M   'P 1'
#
loop_
_entity.id
_entity.type
_entity.pdbx_description
1 polymer ?
#
loop_
_entity_poly.entity_id
_entity_poly.type
_entity_poly.pdbx_seq_one_letter_code
_entity_poly.pdbx_strand_id
1 'polypeptide(L)'
;MHSKKRRHILQNPPIILQGNARSHASQAAADLFVRWGWKVLRHPQYSTDLSPCDFDMIPKMKEPLRGNRFRTVPEILQAVDRSIRTINTTGDANGILQLPHR
;
A
#
# COMPACT_ATOMS: atom_id res chain seq x y z
N MET A 1 24.70 2.64 6.30
CA MET A 1 24.41 3.82 5.44
C MET A 1 22.91 4.05 5.43
N HIS A 2 22.42 5.09 6.12
CA HIS A 2 21.00 5.38 6.23
C HIS A 2 20.55 6.22 5.02
N SER A 3 19.78 5.63 4.11
CA SER A 3 19.25 6.35 2.95
C SER A 3 18.29 7.45 3.42
N LYS A 4 18.71 8.72 3.28
CA LYS A 4 17.87 9.91 3.44
C LYS A 4 16.83 9.95 2.31
N LYS A 5 15.73 9.19 2.42
CA LYS A 5 14.62 9.29 1.47
C LYS A 5 13.81 10.58 1.73
N ARG A 6 14.01 11.55 0.83
CA ARG A 6 13.11 12.65 0.43
C ARG A 6 12.22 13.26 1.52
N ARG A 7 12.83 14.03 2.44
CA ARG A 7 12.09 14.88 3.40
C ARG A 7 11.39 16.09 2.76
N HIS A 8 11.64 16.38 1.48
CA HIS A 8 11.22 17.63 0.82
C HIS A 8 9.91 17.55 0.01
N ILE A 9 9.25 16.39 -0.08
CA ILE A 9 8.04 16.24 -0.93
C ILE A 9 6.72 16.42 -0.16
N LEU A 10 6.74 16.37 1.16
CA LEU A 10 5.52 16.44 1.97
C LEU A 10 5.52 17.76 2.75
N GLN A 11 4.92 18.81 2.17
CA GLN A 11 4.66 20.07 2.88
C GLN A 11 3.78 19.85 4.12
N ASN A 12 2.99 18.76 4.13
CA ASN A 12 2.15 18.32 5.23
C ASN A 12 2.56 16.90 5.69
N PRO A 13 2.49 16.58 6.99
CA PRO A 13 2.74 15.22 7.47
C PRO A 13 1.81 14.22 6.77
N PRO A 14 2.32 13.05 6.35
CA PRO A 14 1.51 12.06 5.67
C PRO A 14 0.42 11.49 6.58
N ILE A 15 -0.68 11.10 5.96
CA ILE A 15 -1.76 10.35 6.58
C ILE A 15 -1.63 8.89 6.12
N ILE A 16 -1.56 7.97 7.08
CA ILE A 16 -1.45 6.54 6.88
C ILE A 16 -2.84 5.91 7.01
N LEU A 17 -3.30 5.29 5.94
CA LEU A 17 -4.50 4.45 5.93
C LEU A 17 -4.03 2.99 5.79
N GLN A 18 -4.32 2.18 6.81
CA GLN A 18 -3.95 0.77 6.87
C GLN A 18 -5.09 -0.03 7.50
N GLY A 19 -5.19 -1.32 7.13
CA GLY A 19 -6.15 -2.24 7.73
C GLY A 19 -5.92 -2.46 9.23
N ASN A 20 -6.97 -2.85 9.95
CA ASN A 20 -6.95 -3.07 11.41
C ASN A 20 -6.31 -4.41 11.84
N ALA A 21 -5.37 -4.98 11.07
CA ALA A 21 -4.69 -6.20 11.48
C ALA A 21 -3.90 -5.96 12.79
N ARG A 22 -3.85 -6.96 13.69
CA ARG A 22 -3.24 -6.81 15.03
C ARG A 22 -1.79 -6.31 15.00
N SER A 23 -1.01 -6.69 13.98
CA SER A 23 0.36 -6.21 13.77
C SER A 23 0.42 -4.69 13.53
N HIS A 24 -0.55 -4.13 12.80
CA HIS A 24 -0.66 -2.72 12.46
C HIS A 24 -1.11 -1.83 13.62
N ALA A 25 -1.82 -2.42 14.60
CA ALA A 25 -2.30 -1.75 15.81
C ALA A 25 -1.36 -1.91 17.02
N SER A 26 -0.14 -2.43 16.82
CA SER A 26 0.83 -2.59 17.91
C SER A 26 1.31 -1.24 18.45
N GLN A 27 1.63 -1.19 19.75
CA GLN A 27 2.17 0.02 20.39
C GLN A 27 3.46 0.49 19.72
N ALA A 28 4.34 -0.44 19.33
CA ALA A 28 5.58 -0.13 18.63
C ALA A 28 5.33 0.59 17.29
N ALA A 29 4.30 0.20 16.54
CA ALA A 29 3.92 0.90 15.31
C ALA A 29 3.36 2.30 15.62
N ALA A 30 2.51 2.43 16.65
CA ALA A 30 1.97 3.71 17.08
C ALA A 30 3.07 4.70 17.50
N ASP A 31 4.06 4.23 18.28
CA ASP A 31 5.19 5.04 18.74
C ASP A 31 6.04 5.54 17.57
N LEU A 32 6.21 4.72 16.52
CA LEU A 32 6.90 5.13 15.30
C LEU A 32 6.15 6.23 14.55
N PHE A 33 4.83 6.11 14.41
CA PHE A 33 4.02 7.15 13.74
C PHE A 33 4.09 8.47 14.50
N VAL A 34 4.01 8.45 15.83
CA VAL A 34 4.19 9.65 16.67
C VAL A 34 5.57 10.26 16.46
N ARG A 35 6.63 9.44 16.52
CA ARG A 35 8.01 9.90 16.33
C ARG A 35 8.25 10.54 14.96
N TRP A 36 7.59 10.05 13.92
CA TRP A 36 7.70 10.59 12.57
C TRP A 36 6.72 11.74 12.28
N GLY A 37 5.82 12.05 13.21
CA GLY A 37 4.77 13.06 13.03
C GLY A 37 3.70 12.64 12.03
N TRP A 38 3.51 11.34 11.80
CA TRP A 38 2.54 10.81 10.84
C TRP A 38 1.20 10.57 11.51
N LYS A 39 0.11 10.92 10.82
CA LYS A 39 -1.25 10.68 11.31
C LYS A 39 -1.74 9.33 10.81
N VAL A 40 -2.41 8.56 11.65
CA VAL A 40 -3.07 7.32 11.23
C VAL A 40 -4.56 7.58 11.11
N LEU A 41 -5.12 7.32 9.93
CA LEU A 41 -6.57 7.35 9.69
C LEU A 41 -7.15 6.00 10.12
N ARG A 42 -7.89 6.00 11.23
CA ARG A 42 -8.58 4.80 11.73
C ARG A 42 -9.89 4.63 10.98
N HIS A 43 -10.21 3.40 10.61
CA HIS A 43 -11.48 3.02 10.00
C HIS A 43 -12.14 1.85 10.77
N PRO A 44 -13.44 1.57 10.57
CA PRO A 44 -14.12 0.47 11.24
C PRO A 44 -13.48 -0.89 10.98
N GLN A 45 -13.67 -1.85 11.90
CA GLN A 45 -13.22 -3.22 11.71
C GLN A 45 -13.91 -3.85 10.49
N TYR A 46 -13.15 -4.61 9.69
CA TYR A 46 -13.59 -5.36 8.51
C TYR A 46 -14.07 -4.54 7.30
N SER A 47 -13.69 -3.25 7.20
CA SER A 47 -13.97 -2.43 6.00
C SER A 47 -12.90 -2.60 4.92
N THR A 48 -12.86 -3.76 4.24
CA THR A 48 -11.95 -4.00 3.11
C THR A 48 -12.12 -2.95 1.99
N ASP A 49 -13.34 -2.43 1.82
CA ASP A 49 -13.67 -1.40 0.83
C ASP A 49 -13.00 -0.04 1.09
N LEU A 50 -12.48 0.18 2.30
CA LEU A 50 -11.82 1.44 2.67
C LEU A 50 -10.30 1.39 2.50
N SER A 51 -9.73 0.26 2.06
CA SER A 51 -8.29 0.13 1.81
C SER A 51 -8.01 0.17 0.31
N PRO A 52 -7.46 1.27 -0.24
CA PRO A 52 -7.11 1.37 -1.65
C PRO A 52 -6.16 0.27 -2.12
N CYS A 53 -5.33 -0.25 -1.22
CA CYS A 53 -4.49 -1.41 -1.51
C CYS A 53 -5.33 -2.65 -1.82
N ASP A 54 -6.36 -2.92 -1.02
CA ASP A 54 -7.16 -4.15 -1.11
C ASP A 54 -8.18 -4.11 -2.25
N PHE A 55 -8.86 -2.98 -2.45
CA PHE A 55 -9.91 -2.90 -3.48
C PHE A 55 -9.39 -2.51 -4.88
N ASP A 56 -8.19 -1.92 -5.00
CA ASP A 56 -7.70 -1.38 -6.28
C ASP A 56 -6.33 -1.93 -6.68
N MET A 57 -5.30 -1.65 -5.89
CA MET A 57 -3.91 -1.93 -6.29
C MET A 57 -3.60 -3.43 -6.34
N ILE A 58 -3.98 -4.20 -5.31
CA ILE A 58 -3.69 -5.64 -5.22
C ILE A 58 -4.42 -6.43 -6.32
N PRO A 59 -5.72 -6.20 -6.59
CA PRO A 59 -6.41 -6.83 -7.73
C PRO A 59 -5.71 -6.55 -9.06
N LYS A 60 -5.40 -5.28 -9.36
CA LYS A 60 -4.70 -4.89 -10.60
C LYS A 60 -3.32 -5.51 -10.72
N MET A 61 -2.60 -5.63 -9.61
CA MET A 61 -1.29 -6.30 -9.57
C MET A 61 -1.42 -7.81 -9.85
N LYS A 62 -2.48 -8.44 -9.34
CA LYS A 62 -2.70 -9.89 -9.50
C LYS A 62 -3.24 -10.27 -10.87
N GLU A 63 -3.97 -9.38 -11.54
CA GLU A 63 -4.61 -9.68 -12.82
C GLU A 63 -3.65 -10.21 -13.90
N PRO A 64 -2.49 -9.59 -14.19
CA PRO A 64 -1.54 -10.14 -15.17
C PRO A 64 -0.84 -11.43 -14.71
N LEU A 65 -0.94 -11.78 -13.42
CA LEU A 65 -0.39 -13.02 -12.86
C LEU A 65 -1.39 -14.18 -12.90
N ARG A 66 -2.68 -13.87 -13.09
CA ARG A 66 -3.76 -14.85 -13.04
C ARG A 66 -3.59 -15.90 -14.13
N GLY A 67 -3.74 -17.18 -13.74
CA GLY A 67 -3.62 -18.32 -14.66
C GLY A 67 -2.18 -18.76 -14.95
N ASN A 68 -1.17 -18.00 -14.53
CA ASN A 68 0.23 -18.38 -14.72
C ASN A 68 0.70 -19.33 -13.62
N ARG A 69 1.46 -20.36 -14.01
CA ARG A 69 2.17 -21.26 -13.09
C ARG A 69 3.64 -20.86 -13.03
N PHE A 70 4.10 -20.52 -11.82
CA PHE A 70 5.50 -20.24 -11.55
C PHE A 70 6.13 -21.46 -10.89
N ARG A 71 7.36 -21.80 -11.27
CA ARG A 71 8.09 -22.95 -10.73
C ARG A 71 8.91 -22.56 -9.50
N THR A 72 9.25 -21.29 -9.36
CA THR A 72 10.15 -20.80 -8.32
C THR A 72 9.66 -19.47 -7.72
N VAL A 73 10.05 -19.19 -6.47
CA VAL A 73 9.75 -17.91 -5.81
C VAL A 73 10.36 -16.72 -6.56
N PRO A 74 11.61 -16.76 -7.06
CA PRO A 74 12.17 -15.67 -7.85
C PRO A 74 11.35 -15.30 -9.09
N GLU A 75 10.76 -16.26 -9.78
CA GLU A 75 9.87 -15.99 -10.91
C GLU A 75 8.63 -15.20 -10.50
N ILE A 76 8.02 -15.55 -9.35
CA ILE A 76 6.88 -14.82 -8.79
C ILE A 76 7.29 -13.39 -8.46
N LEU A 77 8.43 -13.20 -7.78
CA LEU A 77 8.91 -11.87 -7.39
C LEU A 77 9.17 -10.99 -8.62
N GLN A 78 9.78 -11.52 -9.68
CA GLN A 78 10.00 -10.79 -10.93
C GLN A 78 8.70 -10.45 -11.66
N ALA A 79 7.70 -11.33 -11.62
CA ALA A 79 6.40 -11.07 -12.24
C ALA A 79 5.63 -9.98 -11.48
N VAL A 80 5.65 -10.03 -10.14
CA VAL A 80 5.08 -9.00 -9.27
C VAL A 80 5.77 -7.64 -9.47
N ASP A 81 7.11 -7.59 -9.49
CA ASP A 81 7.86 -6.34 -9.72
C ASP A 81 7.51 -5.70 -11.07
N ARG A 82 7.42 -6.53 -12.13
CA ARG A 82 6.99 -6.06 -13.45
C ARG A 82 5.57 -5.48 -13.42
N SER A 83 4.62 -6.18 -12.78
CA SER A 83 3.24 -5.71 -12.66
C SER A 83 3.15 -4.37 -11.93
N ILE A 84 3.87 -4.22 -10.80
CA ILE A 84 3.91 -2.96 -10.04
C ILE A 84 4.52 -1.82 -10.88
N ARG A 85 5.59 -2.09 -11.64
CA ARG A 85 6.17 -1.09 -12.55
C ARG A 85 5.20 -0.65 -13.63
N THR A 86 4.44 -1.58 -14.19
CA THR A 86 3.39 -1.26 -15.16
C THR A 86 2.35 -0.33 -14.54
N ILE A 87 1.77 -0.70 -13.39
CA ILE A 87 0.79 0.13 -12.68
C ILE A 87 1.32 1.54 -12.40
N ASN A 88 2.58 1.66 -11.96
CA ASN A 88 3.21 2.95 -11.71
C ASN A 88 3.41 3.79 -12.99
N THR A 89 3.69 3.13 -14.11
CA THR A 89 3.93 3.81 -15.40
C THR A 89 2.62 4.24 -16.04
N THR A 90 1.59 3.40 -15.98
CA THR A 90 0.28 3.67 -16.57
C THR A 90 -0.58 4.58 -15.71
N GLY A 91 -0.34 4.61 -14.39
CA GLY A 91 -1.20 5.31 -13.45
C GLY A 91 -2.54 4.60 -13.23
N ASP A 92 -2.62 3.30 -13.56
CA ASP A 92 -3.88 2.57 -13.51
C ASP A 92 -4.45 2.47 -12.09
N ALA A 93 -3.60 2.43 -11.05
CA ALA A 93 -4.06 2.42 -9.66
C ALA A 93 -4.54 3.81 -9.24
N ASN A 94 -5.86 3.96 -9.16
CA ASN A 94 -6.56 5.20 -8.84
C ASN A 94 -7.40 5.09 -7.55
N GLY A 95 -7.16 4.07 -6.73
CA GLY A 95 -7.92 3.82 -5.51
C GLY A 95 -7.92 4.99 -4.51
N ILE A 96 -6.86 5.79 -4.43
CA ILE A 96 -6.83 6.99 -3.59
C ILE A 96 -7.88 8.01 -4.04
N LEU A 97 -8.04 8.20 -5.36
CA LEU A 97 -9.01 9.14 -5.94
C LEU A 97 -10.44 8.61 -5.81
N GLN A 98 -10.63 7.29 -5.81
CA GLN A 98 -11.95 6.66 -5.65
C GLN A 98 -12.42 6.59 -4.19
N LEU A 99 -11.50 6.72 -3.23
CA LEU A 99 -11.81 6.54 -1.81
C LEU A 99 -12.97 7.42 -1.29
N PRO A 100 -13.13 8.70 -1.68
CA PRO A 100 -14.26 9.53 -1.25
C PRO A 100 -15.63 9.05 -1.76
N HIS A 101 -15.66 8.14 -2.73
CA HIS A 101 -16.88 7.60 -3.34
C HIS A 101 -17.21 6.19 -2.88
N ARG A 102 -16.49 5.67 -1.89
CA ARG A 102 -16.73 4.37 -1.24
C ARG A 102 -17.31 4.59 0.16
#